data_AF-A0A960BT74-F1
#
_entry.id   AF-A0A960BT74-F1
#
_cell.length_a   1.000
_cell.length_b   1.000
_cell.length_c   1.000
_cell.angle_alpha   90.00
_cell.angle_beta   90.00
_cell.angle_gamma   90.00
#
_symmetry.space_group_name_H-M   'P 1'
#
loop_
_entity.id
_entity.type
_entity.pdbx_description
1 polymer ?
#
loop_
_entity_poly.entity_id
_entity_poly.type
_entity_poly.pdbx_seq_one_letter_code
_entity_poly.pdbx_strand_id
1 'polypeptide(L)'
;VDLDGFKSHNDLHGHAHADAVLRSVALAMSSVVRSRDTIVRFGGDEFVVVVPDADPQVALAAAERIRRAVAATSAVTASVGVAVWVPGCGIHDPDRLFAAADEALYAAKAGGRDRSAAWQNGLITLLQQG
;
A
#
# COMPACT_ATOMS: atom_id res chain seq x y z
N VAL A 1 -2.77 -0.14 0.06
CA VAL A 1 -2.05 0.81 -0.82
C VAL A 1 -3.09 1.77 -1.35
N ASP A 2 -2.85 3.07 -1.29
CA ASP A 2 -3.79 4.09 -1.77
C ASP A 2 -3.02 5.20 -2.48
N LEU A 3 -3.55 5.64 -3.63
CA LEU A 3 -2.89 6.62 -4.48
C LEU A 3 -3.12 8.05 -3.98
N ASP A 4 -2.02 8.73 -3.69
CA ASP A 4 -2.04 10.06 -3.12
C ASP A 4 -2.54 11.09 -4.14
N GLY A 5 -3.65 11.77 -3.84
CA GLY A 5 -4.18 12.85 -4.66
C GLY A 5 -4.77 12.39 -6.00
N PHE A 6 -5.06 11.10 -6.17
CA PHE A 6 -5.57 10.56 -7.42
C PHE A 6 -6.85 11.23 -7.91
N LYS A 7 -7.80 11.51 -7.02
CA LYS A 7 -9.03 12.25 -7.37
C LYS A 7 -8.72 13.62 -7.97
N SER A 8 -7.88 14.42 -7.32
CA SER A 8 -7.50 15.75 -7.81
C SER A 8 -6.78 15.67 -9.17
N HIS A 9 -5.95 14.65 -9.35
CA HIS A 9 -5.28 14.39 -10.63
C HIS A 9 -6.27 14.00 -11.74
N ASN A 10 -7.27 13.15 -11.43
CA ASN A 10 -8.34 12.79 -12.35
C ASN A 10 -9.21 14.00 -12.71
N ASP A 11 -9.57 14.83 -11.74
CA ASP A 11 -10.40 16.01 -11.96
C ASP A 11 -9.71 17.04 -12.89
N LEU A 12 -8.37 17.09 -12.88
CA LEU A 12 -7.57 17.97 -13.74
C LEU A 12 -7.38 17.44 -15.17
N HIS A 13 -7.21 16.13 -15.35
CA HIS A 13 -6.81 15.54 -16.64
C HIS A 13 -7.89 14.70 -17.34
N GLY A 14 -9.02 14.46 -16.67
CA GLY A 14 -10.13 13.65 -17.17
C GLY A 14 -9.91 12.14 -17.08
N HIS A 15 -11.00 11.39 -17.27
CA HIS A 15 -11.07 9.95 -16.99
C HIS A 15 -10.14 9.07 -17.84
N ALA A 16 -9.93 9.42 -19.12
CA ALA A 16 -9.03 8.64 -19.99
C ALA A 16 -7.59 8.62 -19.45
N HIS A 17 -7.17 9.72 -18.79
CA HIS A 17 -5.87 9.83 -18.17
C HIS A 17 -5.81 9.06 -16.84
N ALA A 18 -6.91 9.07 -16.06
CA ALA A 18 -7.02 8.30 -14.82
C ALA A 18 -6.85 6.79 -15.05
N ASP A 19 -7.46 6.25 -16.11
CA ASP A 19 -7.27 4.84 -16.50
C ASP A 19 -5.81 4.52 -16.86
N ALA A 20 -5.11 5.45 -17.52
CA ALA A 20 -3.71 5.28 -17.84
C ALA A 20 -2.83 5.26 -16.58
N VAL A 21 -3.12 6.13 -15.60
CA VAL A 21 -2.43 6.15 -14.30
C VAL A 21 -2.66 4.83 -13.56
N LEU A 22 -3.91 4.37 -13.46
CA LEU A 22 -4.24 3.11 -12.78
C LEU A 22 -3.53 1.91 -13.41
N ARG A 23 -3.43 1.87 -14.75
CA ARG A 23 -2.65 0.85 -15.46
C ARG A 23 -1.16 0.95 -15.15
N SER A 24 -0.59 2.16 -15.15
CA SER A 24 0.82 2.36 -14.83
C SER A 24 1.13 1.91 -13.40
N VAL A 25 0.30 2.28 -12.43
CA VAL A 25 0.40 1.84 -11.03
C VAL A 25 0.35 0.32 -10.93
N ALA A 26 -0.64 -0.32 -11.56
CA ALA A 26 -0.78 -1.78 -11.51
C ALA A 26 0.46 -2.48 -12.09
N LEU A 27 1.01 -1.98 -13.20
CA LEU A 27 2.25 -2.48 -13.80
C LEU A 27 3.46 -2.27 -12.89
N ALA A 28 3.59 -1.09 -12.27
CA ALA A 28 4.66 -0.76 -11.35
C ALA A 28 4.68 -1.74 -10.16
N MET A 29 3.52 -1.94 -9.53
CA MET A 29 3.34 -2.90 -8.44
C MET A 29 3.67 -4.33 -8.90
N SER A 30 3.11 -4.76 -10.04
CA SER A 30 3.31 -6.11 -10.58
C SER A 30 4.77 -6.40 -10.91
N SER A 31 5.55 -5.40 -11.32
CA SER A 31 6.97 -5.56 -11.66
C SER A 31 7.86 -5.83 -10.45
N VAL A 32 7.37 -5.55 -9.23
CA VAL A 32 8.18 -5.64 -8.02
C VAL A 32 7.67 -6.63 -6.99
N VAL A 33 6.42 -7.07 -7.05
CA VAL A 33 5.93 -8.13 -6.17
C VAL A 33 6.45 -9.50 -6.60
N ARG A 34 6.43 -10.48 -5.69
CA ARG A 34 6.78 -11.87 -6.01
C ARG A 34 5.65 -12.52 -6.80
N SER A 35 5.95 -13.58 -7.55
CA SER A 35 4.95 -14.33 -8.33
C SER A 35 3.81 -14.95 -7.50
N ARG A 36 4.00 -15.12 -6.19
CA ARG A 36 3.00 -15.66 -5.26
C ARG A 36 2.17 -14.58 -4.56
N ASP A 37 2.60 -13.32 -4.67
CA ASP A 37 1.89 -12.20 -4.05
C ASP A 37 0.67 -11.88 -4.93
N THR A 38 -0.44 -11.53 -4.30
CA THR A 38 -1.68 -11.20 -5.03
C THR A 38 -1.97 -9.73 -4.90
N ILE A 39 -2.08 -9.04 -6.03
CA ILE A 39 -2.53 -7.64 -6.09
C ILE A 39 -4.01 -7.63 -6.48
N VAL A 40 -4.82 -6.93 -5.69
CA VAL A 40 -6.25 -6.73 -5.96
C VAL A 40 -6.54 -5.24 -5.96
N ARG A 41 -7.26 -4.75 -6.97
CA ARG A 41 -7.86 -3.41 -6.92
C ARG A 41 -9.12 -3.49 -6.07
N PHE A 42 -9.09 -2.87 -4.90
CA PHE A 42 -10.18 -2.94 -3.92
C PHE A 42 -11.20 -1.82 -4.11
N GLY A 43 -10.71 -0.63 -4.47
CA GLY A 43 -11.53 0.57 -4.69
C GLY A 43 -11.16 1.32 -5.97
N GLY A 44 -11.58 2.58 -6.05
CA GLY A 44 -11.26 3.45 -7.19
C GLY A 44 -9.75 3.61 -7.36
N ASP A 45 -9.06 3.99 -6.30
CA ASP A 45 -7.63 4.27 -6.20
C ASP A 45 -6.92 3.44 -5.11
N GLU A 46 -7.63 2.44 -4.58
CA GLU A 46 -7.16 1.57 -3.50
C GLU A 46 -6.79 0.19 -4.02
N PHE A 47 -5.63 -0.29 -3.59
CA PHE A 47 -5.12 -1.62 -3.88
C PHE A 47 -4.75 -2.37 -2.60
N VAL A 48 -5.04 -3.66 -2.60
CA VAL A 48 -4.64 -4.60 -1.56
C VAL A 48 -3.58 -5.52 -2.13
N VAL A 49 -2.51 -5.74 -1.37
CA VAL A 49 -1.47 -6.71 -1.72
C VAL A 49 -1.39 -7.75 -0.62
N VAL A 50 -1.71 -8.99 -0.97
CA VAL A 50 -1.60 -10.14 -0.07
C VAL A 50 -0.24 -10.78 -0.29
N VAL A 51 0.58 -10.83 0.77
CA VAL A 51 1.94 -11.37 0.75
C VAL A 51 1.97 -12.62 1.63
N PRO A 52 1.75 -13.82 1.05
CA PRO A 52 1.77 -15.06 1.83
C PRO A 52 3.20 -15.40 2.29
N ASP A 53 3.30 -16.15 3.38
CA ASP A 53 4.57 -16.62 3.97
C ASP A 53 5.56 -15.47 4.24
N ALA A 54 5.05 -14.33 4.71
CA ALA A 54 5.86 -13.16 5.03
C ALA A 54 5.96 -12.95 6.54
N ASP A 55 7.19 -12.76 7.02
CA ASP A 55 7.44 -12.13 8.30
C ASP A 55 7.30 -10.59 8.18
N PRO A 56 7.37 -9.84 9.30
CA PRO A 56 7.33 -8.38 9.26
C PRO A 56 8.37 -7.75 8.34
N GLN A 57 9.62 -8.25 8.32
CA GLN A 57 10.67 -7.67 7.49
C GLN A 57 10.35 -7.81 6.00
N VAL A 58 9.87 -8.98 5.58
CA VAL A 58 9.46 -9.26 4.20
C VAL A 58 8.29 -8.37 3.79
N ALA A 59 7.26 -8.24 4.64
CA ALA A 59 6.09 -7.42 4.34
C ALA A 59 6.45 -5.93 4.20
N LEU A 60 7.30 -5.42 5.10
CA LEU A 60 7.75 -4.02 5.07
C LEU A 60 8.64 -3.74 3.85
N ALA A 61 9.54 -4.66 3.50
CA ALA A 61 10.35 -4.54 2.30
C ALA A 61 9.49 -4.55 1.02
N ALA A 62 8.44 -5.38 0.97
CA ALA A 62 7.49 -5.39 -0.13
C ALA A 62 6.75 -4.05 -0.24
N ALA A 63 6.27 -3.50 0.88
CA ALA A 63 5.58 -2.21 0.93
C ALA A 63 6.46 -1.06 0.43
N GLU A 64 7.69 -0.94 0.91
CA GLU A 64 8.62 0.12 0.44
C GLU A 64 8.97 -0.04 -1.04
N ARG A 65 9.15 -1.27 -1.50
CA ARG A 65 9.44 -1.53 -2.91
C ARG A 65 8.26 -1.15 -3.80
N ILE A 66 7.03 -1.47 -3.40
CA ILE A 66 5.80 -1.06 -4.09
C ILE A 66 5.71 0.47 -4.14
N ARG A 67 5.85 1.13 -2.99
CA ARG A 67 5.78 2.60 -2.88
C ARG A 67 6.78 3.28 -3.81
N ARG A 68 8.05 2.85 -3.74
CA ARG A 68 9.13 3.39 -4.58
C ARG A 68 8.88 3.15 -6.07
N ALA A 69 8.37 1.97 -6.45
CA ALA A 69 8.03 1.68 -7.84
C ALA A 69 6.94 2.62 -8.36
N VAL A 70 5.86 2.81 -7.60
CA VAL A 70 4.77 3.72 -7.96
C VAL A 70 5.26 5.16 -8.12
N ALA A 71 6.05 5.65 -7.16
CA ALA A 71 6.62 7.00 -7.21
C ALA A 71 7.59 7.20 -8.38
N ALA A 72 8.30 6.15 -8.80
CA ALA A 72 9.27 6.24 -9.89
C ALA A 72 8.66 6.18 -11.29
N THR A 73 7.53 5.49 -11.47
CA THR A 73 6.99 5.17 -12.81
C THR A 73 5.60 5.71 -13.10
N SER A 74 4.92 6.30 -12.12
CA SER A 74 3.58 6.85 -12.29
C SER A 74 3.53 8.35 -12.02
N ALA A 75 2.44 9.00 -12.42
CA ALA A 75 2.22 10.44 -12.20
C ALA A 75 1.80 10.78 -10.76
N VAL A 76 1.64 9.77 -9.90
CA VAL A 76 1.17 9.91 -8.52
C VAL A 76 2.09 9.14 -7.57
N THR A 77 2.03 9.46 -6.28
CA THR A 77 2.65 8.64 -5.22
C THR A 77 1.61 7.74 -4.57
N ALA A 78 2.06 6.88 -3.65
CA ALA A 78 1.15 6.05 -2.87
C ALA A 78 1.51 6.05 -1.39
N SER A 79 0.49 6.00 -0.55
CA SER A 79 0.61 5.69 0.86
C SER A 79 0.35 4.19 1.08
N VAL A 80 1.11 3.55 1.97
CA VAL A 80 1.03 2.10 2.21
C VAL A 80 0.87 1.80 3.69
N GLY A 81 -0.20 1.10 4.06
CA GLY A 81 -0.36 0.52 5.39
C GLY A 81 -0.03 -0.97 5.36
N VAL A 82 0.68 -1.45 6.38
CA VAL A 82 1.13 -2.84 6.49
C VAL A 82 0.68 -3.41 7.83
N ALA A 83 0.11 -4.61 7.80
CA ALA A 83 -0.11 -5.44 8.98
C ALA A 83 0.28 -6.88 8.64
N VAL A 84 0.80 -7.62 9.62
CA VAL A 84 1.27 -8.99 9.44
C VAL A 84 0.66 -9.88 10.50
N TRP A 85 0.05 -10.99 10.06
CA TRP A 85 -0.49 -11.99 10.96
C TRP A 85 0.63 -12.91 11.45
N VAL A 86 1.15 -12.62 12.64
CA VAL A 86 2.12 -13.48 13.34
C VAL A 86 1.54 -14.02 14.66
N PRO A 87 1.99 -15.16 15.17
CA PRO A 87 1.54 -15.67 16.48
C PRO A 87 1.72 -14.61 17.58
N GLY A 88 0.68 -14.41 18.39
CA GLY A 88 0.72 -13.49 19.53
C GLY A 88 0.57 -11.99 19.21
N CYS A 89 0.29 -11.60 17.97
CA CYS A 89 0.15 -10.18 17.60
C CYS A 89 -1.19 -9.53 17.92
N GLY A 90 -2.14 -10.26 18.52
CA GLY A 90 -3.49 -9.77 18.80
C GLY A 90 -4.41 -9.69 17.57
N ILE A 91 -3.97 -10.19 16.41
CA ILE A 91 -4.80 -10.40 15.23
C ILE A 91 -5.32 -11.83 15.25
N HIS A 92 -6.64 -11.98 15.17
CA HIS A 92 -7.33 -13.27 15.33
C HIS A 92 -8.15 -13.67 14.11
N ASP A 93 -8.37 -12.75 13.17
CA ASP A 93 -9.17 -12.96 11.97
C ASP A 93 -8.71 -12.03 10.82
N PRO A 94 -9.12 -12.32 9.57
CA PRO A 94 -8.77 -11.50 8.41
C PRO A 94 -9.31 -10.06 8.46
N ASP A 95 -10.46 -9.84 9.07
CA ASP A 95 -11.07 -8.50 9.14
C ASP A 95 -10.24 -7.57 10.04
N ARG A 96 -9.75 -8.09 11.17
CA ARG A 96 -8.82 -7.36 12.04
C ARG A 96 -7.47 -7.13 11.37
N LEU A 97 -6.97 -8.08 10.57
CA LEU A 97 -5.74 -7.89 9.79
C LEU A 97 -5.90 -6.73 8.81
N PHE A 98 -7.02 -6.70 8.09
CA PHE A 98 -7.35 -5.64 7.15
C PHE A 98 -7.49 -4.28 7.86
N ALA A 99 -8.25 -4.24 8.97
CA ALA A 99 -8.42 -3.02 9.76
C ALA A 99 -7.08 -2.48 10.31
N ALA A 100 -6.19 -3.35 10.77
CA ALA A 100 -4.85 -2.96 11.21
C ALA A 100 -4.01 -2.35 10.07
N ALA A 101 -4.08 -2.93 8.87
CA ALA A 101 -3.42 -2.36 7.69
C ALA A 101 -4.02 -1.00 7.30
N ASP A 102 -5.33 -0.82 7.42
CA ASP A 102 -6.00 0.45 7.16
C ASP A 102 -5.65 1.53 8.20
N GLU A 103 -5.60 1.19 9.49
CA GLU A 103 -5.11 2.09 10.55
C GLU A 103 -3.68 2.58 10.26
N ALA A 104 -2.81 1.69 9.81
CA ALA A 104 -1.46 2.05 9.37
C ALA A 104 -1.48 2.93 8.12
N LEU A 105 -2.32 2.62 7.13
CA LEU A 105 -2.45 3.42 5.92
C LEU A 105 -2.89 4.86 6.25
N TYR A 106 -3.85 5.01 7.16
CA TYR A 106 -4.28 6.31 7.65
C TYR A 106 -3.12 7.11 8.25
N ALA A 107 -2.31 6.48 9.09
CA ALA A 107 -1.13 7.13 9.67
C ALA A 107 -0.08 7.49 8.61
N ALA A 108 0.12 6.67 7.58
CA ALA A 108 0.99 6.99 6.45
C ALA A 108 0.52 8.26 5.73
N LYS A 109 -0.78 8.37 5.44
CA LYS A 109 -1.36 9.59 4.85
C LYS A 109 -1.20 10.80 5.76
N ALA A 110 -1.53 10.66 7.05
CA ALA A 110 -1.42 11.73 8.04
C ALA A 110 0.04 12.18 8.27
N GLY A 111 0.99 11.27 8.12
CA GLY A 111 2.42 11.54 8.21
C GLY A 111 2.98 12.39 7.07
N GLY A 112 2.20 12.67 6.02
CA GLY A 112 2.63 13.50 4.89
C GLY A 112 2.64 12.77 3.54
N ARG A 113 1.97 11.61 3.43
CA ARG A 113 1.86 10.81 2.20
C ARG A 113 3.20 10.30 1.68
N ASP A 114 3.19 9.64 0.51
CA ASP A 114 4.34 8.97 -0.11
C ASP A 114 5.21 8.21 0.91
N ARG A 115 4.58 7.41 1.76
CA ARG A 115 5.26 6.66 2.81
C ARG A 115 4.51 5.41 3.18
N SER A 116 5.22 4.55 3.90
CA SER A 116 4.62 3.37 4.50
C SER A 116 4.53 3.53 6.01
N ALA A 117 3.52 2.89 6.61
CA ALA A 117 3.44 2.68 8.04
C ALA A 117 3.10 1.22 8.33
N ALA A 118 3.48 0.76 9.51
CA ALA A 118 3.25 -0.59 9.98
C ALA A 118 2.39 -0.58 11.24
N TRP A 119 1.42 -1.48 11.29
CA TRP A 119 0.74 -1.84 12.52
C TRP A 119 1.43 -3.07 13.13
N GLN A 120 1.75 -3.00 14.42
CA GLN A 120 2.31 -4.11 15.18
C GLN A 120 1.82 -4.05 16.63
N ASN A 121 1.10 -5.08 17.09
CA ASN A 121 0.62 -5.23 18.47
C ASN A 121 -0.13 -4.00 19.01
N GLY A 122 -0.97 -3.38 18.18
CA GLY A 122 -1.73 -2.17 18.54
C GLY A 122 -0.96 -0.85 18.43
N LEU A 123 0.30 -0.89 17.99
CA LEU A 123 1.13 0.30 17.77
C LEU A 123 1.33 0.56 16.28
N ILE A 124 1.35 1.84 15.93
CA ILE A 124 1.62 2.31 14.57
C ILE A 124 3.03 2.90 14.51
N THR A 125 3.81 2.48 13.52
CA THR A 125 5.15 3.02 13.26
C THR A 125 5.24 3.51 11.82
N LEU A 126 5.64 4.77 11.62
CA LEU A 126 6.01 5.26 10.30
C LEU A 126 7.37 4.66 9.90
N LEU A 127 7.46 4.10 8.70
CA LEU A 127 8.73 3.61 8.19
C LEU A 127 9.63 4.79 7.83
N GLN A 128 10.89 4.71 8.24
CA GLN A 128 11.89 5.69 7.83
C GLN A 128 12.09 5.61 6.32
N GLN A 129 12.08 6.77 5.66
CA GLN A 129 12.43 6.85 4.26
C GLN A 129 13.94 6.61 4.13
N GLY A 130 14.33 5.41 3.72
CA GLY A 130 15.67 5.14 3.23
C GLY A 130 15.83 5.46 1.75
#